data_AF-A0A7K1WBU5-F1
#
_entry.id   AF-A0A7K1WBU5-F1
#
_cell.length_a   1.000
_cell.length_b   1.000
_cell.length_c   1.000
_cell.angle_alpha   90.00
_cell.angle_beta   90.00
_cell.angle_gamma   90.00
#
_symmetry.space_group_name_H-M   'P 1'
#
loop_
_entity.id
_entity.type
_entity.pdbx_description
1 polymer ?
#
loop_
_entity_poly.entity_id
_entity_poly.type
_entity_poly.pdbx_seq_one_letter_code
_entity_poly.pdbx_strand_id
1 'polypeptide(L)'
;MFWVGDVGDPVGGRPVPGWEDLKERERALGLRERQPILVAPDGRGDPRLSECLRRSAFSAKAQGTQVTYAPLYRLFFTFLWQRGLDGDEASEDDVEDWEDWRRRGQANPAPVEGGTWGKEQGSLKLLYGIAAQRGLVPANPVTLASPSDVKTSDVKWLSPRAFRLWRNVGLGGMLPGGLEDEAWRGRPVGRDTAVADLMYSSGLRRREGGTLLLCELPVLGRRNYYAGRVGQGVAKRAGYTFTSAIRRSSTSRATG
;
A
#
# COMPACT_ATOMS: atom_id res chain seq x y z
N MET A 1 17.55 -10.39 -3.27
CA MET A 1 16.27 -10.96 -2.76
C MET A 1 15.81 -10.06 -1.60
N PHE A 2 14.57 -9.56 -1.53
CA PHE A 2 14.14 -8.79 -0.36
C PHE A 2 13.27 -9.69 0.52
N TRP A 3 13.58 -9.76 1.80
CA TRP A 3 12.76 -10.49 2.76
C TRP A 3 11.96 -9.47 3.57
N VAL A 4 10.64 -9.60 3.52
CA VAL A 4 9.72 -8.96 4.47
C VAL A 4 9.24 -10.09 5.34
N GLY A 5 9.56 -10.04 6.64
CA GLY A 5 9.16 -11.08 7.58
C GLY A 5 7.65 -11.21 7.68
N ASP A 6 7.06 -12.06 6.85
CA ASP A 6 5.64 -12.42 6.88
C ASP A 6 5.48 -13.94 6.85
N VAL A 7 6.38 -14.63 7.56
CA VAL A 7 6.13 -15.98 8.00
C VAL A 7 6.02 -15.85 9.50
N GLY A 8 4.83 -16.05 10.06
CA GLY A 8 4.70 -16.26 11.50
C GLY A 8 5.74 -17.29 11.95
N ASP A 9 6.25 -17.17 13.19
CA ASP A 9 7.22 -18.11 13.77
C ASP A 9 6.88 -19.51 13.25
N PRO A 10 7.76 -20.15 12.46
CA PRO A 10 7.43 -21.45 11.87
C PRO A 10 7.05 -22.36 13.02
N VAL A 11 5.78 -22.72 13.10
CA VAL A 11 5.24 -23.55 14.16
C VAL A 11 5.99 -24.89 14.08
N GLY A 12 6.97 -25.10 14.96
CA GLY A 12 7.78 -26.32 14.99
C GLY A 12 9.15 -26.24 14.31
N GLY A 13 9.69 -25.07 13.96
CA GLY A 13 11.08 -24.96 13.54
C GLY A 13 12.04 -25.24 14.71
N ARG A 14 12.82 -26.34 14.66
CA ARG A 14 13.94 -26.54 15.59
C ARG A 14 14.85 -25.29 15.53
N PRO A 15 15.28 -24.72 16.66
CA PRO A 15 16.29 -23.67 16.66
C PRO A 15 17.49 -24.11 15.84
N VAL A 16 17.97 -23.26 14.94
CA VAL A 16 19.23 -23.52 14.24
C VAL A 16 20.32 -23.56 15.32
N PRO A 17 21.10 -24.65 15.45
CA PRO A 17 22.14 -24.74 16.47
C PRO A 17 23.09 -23.53 16.42
N GLY A 18 23.29 -22.86 17.55
CA GLY A 18 24.09 -21.62 17.66
C GLY A 18 23.31 -20.32 17.44
N TRP A 19 21.99 -20.40 17.24
CA TRP A 19 21.07 -19.26 17.06
C TRP A 19 19.90 -19.29 18.06
N GLU A 20 20.05 -20.01 19.17
CA GLU A 20 19.02 -20.13 20.21
C GLU A 20 18.66 -18.76 20.83
N ASP A 21 19.60 -17.81 20.82
CA ASP A 21 19.47 -16.44 21.32
C ASP A 21 19.04 -15.43 20.24
N LEU A 22 18.60 -15.89 19.06
CA LEU A 22 18.25 -15.02 17.92
C LEU A 22 17.28 -13.89 18.32
N LYS A 23 16.21 -14.21 19.07
CA LYS A 23 15.23 -13.20 19.51
C LYS A 23 15.85 -12.13 20.41
N GLU A 24 16.87 -12.49 21.20
CA GLU A 24 17.59 -11.53 22.03
C GLU A 24 18.52 -10.65 21.20
N ARG A 25 19.24 -11.24 20.24
CA ARG A 25 20.07 -10.52 19.28
C ARG A 25 19.26 -9.54 18.42
N GLU A 26 18.10 -9.95 17.94
CA GLU A 26 17.18 -9.09 17.17
C GLU A 26 16.72 -7.89 17.99
N ARG A 27 16.34 -8.10 19.26
CA ARG A 27 15.98 -7.02 20.19
C ARG A 27 17.14 -6.10 20.50
N ALA A 28 18.34 -6.64 20.75
CA ALA A 28 19.55 -5.85 21.01
C ALA A 28 19.90 -4.96 19.80
N LEU A 29 19.79 -5.51 18.59
CA LEU A 29 19.94 -4.76 17.34
C LEU A 29 18.78 -3.80 17.12
N GLY A 30 17.62 -3.99 17.76
CA GLY A 30 16.42 -3.17 17.59
C GLY A 30 15.77 -3.37 16.23
N LEU A 31 15.83 -4.61 15.70
CA LEU A 31 15.08 -5.01 14.53
C LEU A 31 13.58 -4.98 14.86
N ARG A 32 12.80 -4.48 13.91
CA ARG A 32 11.34 -4.44 14.03
C ARG A 32 10.71 -5.51 13.17
N GLU A 33 9.55 -6.00 13.60
CA GLU A 33 8.74 -6.89 12.79
C GLU A 33 8.48 -6.26 11.41
N ARG A 34 8.64 -7.05 10.34
CA ARG A 34 8.51 -6.63 8.93
C ARG A 34 9.50 -5.56 8.48
N GLN A 35 10.61 -5.37 9.19
CA GLN A 35 11.71 -4.57 8.69
C GLN A 35 12.29 -5.22 7.42
N PRO A 36 12.43 -4.47 6.31
CA PRO A 36 13.00 -5.03 5.11
C PRO A 36 14.49 -5.33 5.30
N ILE A 37 14.91 -6.50 4.83
CA ILE A 37 16.31 -6.87 4.69
C ILE A 37 16.60 -7.01 3.19
N LEU A 38 17.55 -6.23 2.71
CA LEU A 38 18.00 -6.25 1.32
C LEU A 38 19.22 -7.15 1.22
N VAL A 39 19.12 -8.17 0.36
CA VAL A 39 20.18 -9.13 0.10
C VAL A 39 20.64 -8.98 -1.33
N ALA A 40 21.95 -8.84 -1.52
CA ALA A 40 22.63 -8.77 -2.80
C ALA A 40 22.40 -10.06 -3.63
N PRO A 41 22.64 -10.04 -4.95
CA PRO A 41 22.44 -11.22 -5.81
C PRO A 41 23.30 -12.42 -5.42
N ASP A 42 24.45 -12.21 -4.78
CA ASP A 42 25.35 -13.25 -4.27
C ASP A 42 24.92 -13.83 -2.90
N GLY A 43 23.78 -13.37 -2.37
CA GLY A 43 23.24 -13.83 -1.08
C GLY A 43 23.79 -13.09 0.14
N ARG A 44 24.67 -12.10 -0.02
CA ARG A 44 25.18 -11.31 1.10
C ARG A 44 24.23 -10.18 1.48
N GLY A 45 24.04 -9.97 2.78
CA GLY A 45 23.39 -8.78 3.31
C GLY A 45 24.41 -7.69 3.58
N ASP A 46 24.10 -6.44 3.22
CA ASP A 46 24.91 -5.29 3.64
C ASP A 46 24.41 -4.80 5.02
N PRO A 47 25.24 -4.89 6.08
CA PRO A 47 24.89 -4.40 7.40
C PRO A 47 24.66 -2.88 7.41
N ARG A 48 25.42 -2.10 6.63
CA ARG A 48 25.29 -0.63 6.51
C ARG A 48 23.93 -0.25 5.94
N LEU A 49 23.48 -0.98 4.93
CA LEU A 49 22.16 -0.81 4.34
C LEU A 49 21.04 -1.17 5.32
N SER A 50 21.22 -2.26 6.07
CA SER A 50 20.29 -2.66 7.14
C SER A 50 20.19 -1.58 8.22
N GLU A 51 21.29 -0.89 8.52
CA GLU A 51 21.29 0.26 9.40
C GLU A 51 20.49 1.44 8.83
N CYS A 52 20.60 1.77 7.54
CA CYS A 52 19.79 2.82 6.92
C CYS A 52 18.27 2.58 7.04
N LEU A 53 17.85 1.32 7.06
CA LEU A 53 16.45 0.93 7.20
C LEU A 53 16.00 0.86 8.67
N ARG A 54 16.95 0.87 9.61
CA ARG A 54 16.74 0.73 11.06
C ARG A 54 16.92 2.06 11.79
N ARG A 55 16.03 2.36 12.75
CA ARG A 55 16.12 3.56 13.61
C ARG A 55 16.38 4.84 12.79
N SER A 56 15.70 4.98 11.67
CA SER A 56 15.88 6.05 10.70
C SER A 56 14.54 6.67 10.29
N ALA A 57 14.59 7.74 9.49
CA ALA A 57 13.41 8.34 8.86
C ALA A 57 12.62 7.34 8.00
N PHE A 58 13.27 6.28 7.50
CA PHE A 58 12.60 5.15 6.84
C PHE A 58 11.76 4.33 7.84
N SER A 59 12.35 3.94 8.96
CA SER A 59 11.68 3.13 10.00
C SER A 59 10.48 3.83 10.65
N ALA A 60 10.41 5.17 10.55
CA ALA A 60 9.30 5.99 11.01
C ALA A 60 8.16 6.11 9.98
N LYS A 61 8.35 5.66 8.73
CA LYS A 61 7.29 5.66 7.72
C LYS A 61 6.20 4.64 8.04
N ALA A 62 5.00 4.90 7.54
CA ALA A 62 3.92 3.92 7.59
C ALA A 62 4.35 2.60 6.94
N GLN A 63 3.91 1.48 7.50
CA GLN A 63 4.27 0.14 7.04
C GLN A 63 4.04 -0.06 5.54
N GLY A 64 2.92 0.44 5.00
CA GLY A 64 2.64 0.38 3.56
C GLY A 64 3.68 1.10 2.71
N THR A 65 4.24 2.21 3.20
CA THR A 65 5.34 2.92 2.53
C THR A 65 6.63 2.10 2.58
N GLN A 66 6.97 1.50 3.72
CA GLN A 66 8.16 0.66 3.84
C GLN A 66 8.11 -0.54 2.87
N VAL A 67 6.97 -1.24 2.83
CA VAL A 67 6.72 -2.36 1.90
C VAL A 67 6.74 -1.91 0.45
N THR A 68 6.33 -0.67 0.16
CA THR A 68 6.39 -0.11 -1.19
C THR A 68 7.81 0.28 -1.59
N TYR A 69 8.62 0.80 -0.67
CA TYR A 69 9.96 1.32 -0.96
C TYR A 69 11.00 0.21 -1.09
N ALA A 70 10.93 -0.85 -0.28
CA ALA A 70 11.94 -1.91 -0.32
C ALA A 70 12.12 -2.57 -1.70
N PRO A 71 11.05 -2.90 -2.45
CA PRO A 71 11.20 -3.40 -3.82
C PRO A 71 11.84 -2.39 -4.78
N LEU A 72 11.62 -1.08 -4.59
CA LEU A 72 12.20 -0.03 -5.43
C LEU A 72 13.72 0.05 -5.20
N TYR A 73 14.17 -0.05 -3.95
CA TYR A 73 15.60 -0.18 -3.63
C TYR A 73 16.22 -1.41 -4.29
N ARG A 74 15.53 -2.56 -4.23
CA ARG A 74 16.02 -3.76 -4.91
C ARG A 74 16.20 -3.53 -6.41
N LEU A 75 15.23 -2.89 -7.07
CA LEU A 75 15.31 -2.65 -8.52
C LEU A 75 16.54 -1.81 -8.86
N PHE A 76 16.72 -0.69 -8.18
CA PHE A 76 17.87 0.19 -8.40
C PHE A 76 19.21 -0.48 -8.11
N PHE A 77 19.33 -1.21 -6.99
CA PHE A 77 20.57 -1.93 -6.67
C PHE A 77 20.85 -3.10 -7.63
N THR A 78 19.81 -3.73 -8.19
CA THR A 78 20.01 -4.74 -9.23
C THR A 78 20.56 -4.10 -10.51
N PHE A 79 20.13 -2.89 -10.84
CA PHE A 79 20.64 -2.12 -11.96
C PHE A 79 22.11 -1.72 -11.77
N LEU A 80 22.48 -1.20 -10.59
CA LEU A 80 23.88 -0.91 -10.26
C LEU A 80 24.75 -2.16 -10.29
N TRP A 81 24.25 -3.26 -9.74
CA TRP A 81 24.96 -4.54 -9.74
C TRP A 81 25.27 -5.05 -11.16
N GLN A 82 24.35 -4.87 -12.11
CA GLN A 82 24.58 -5.23 -13.52
C GLN A 82 25.69 -4.40 -14.17
N ARG A 83 26.03 -3.25 -13.60
CA ARG A 83 27.14 -2.37 -14.01
C ARG A 83 28.42 -2.61 -13.21
N GLY A 84 28.41 -3.56 -12.28
CA GLY A 84 29.53 -3.85 -11.39
C GLY A 84 29.71 -2.84 -10.26
N LEU A 85 28.66 -2.09 -9.92
CA LEU A 85 28.66 -1.11 -8.85
C LEU A 85 27.91 -1.62 -7.62
N ASP A 86 28.44 -1.33 -6.44
CA ASP A 86 27.74 -1.47 -5.18
C ASP A 86 26.77 -0.31 -4.93
N GLY A 87 25.82 -0.52 -4.01
CA GLY A 87 24.77 0.46 -3.73
C GLY A 87 25.30 1.79 -3.19
N ASP A 88 26.45 1.82 -2.53
CA ASP A 88 27.09 3.03 -2.00
C ASP A 88 27.99 3.76 -3.03
N GLU A 89 28.21 3.16 -4.20
CA GLU A 89 29.01 3.75 -5.28
C GLU A 89 28.17 4.55 -6.30
N ALA A 90 26.84 4.58 -6.11
CA ALA A 90 25.94 5.27 -7.03
C ALA A 90 26.27 6.76 -7.17
N SER A 91 26.51 7.18 -8.41
CA SER A 91 26.72 8.58 -8.79
C SER A 91 25.41 9.26 -9.19
N GLU A 92 25.46 10.59 -9.41
CA GLU A 92 24.35 11.32 -10.00
C GLU A 92 24.01 10.78 -11.40
N ASP A 93 25.03 10.55 -12.23
CA ASP A 93 24.90 9.99 -13.59
C ASP A 93 24.20 8.61 -13.58
N ASP A 94 24.47 7.76 -12.59
CA ASP A 94 23.77 6.47 -12.45
C ASP A 94 22.27 6.63 -12.15
N VAL A 95 21.91 7.67 -11.41
CA VAL A 95 20.51 7.99 -11.12
C VAL A 95 19.82 8.57 -12.35
N GLU A 96 20.52 9.38 -13.16
CA GLU A 96 20.01 9.88 -14.44
C GLU A 96 19.80 8.74 -15.44
N ASP A 97 20.79 7.87 -15.61
CA ASP A 97 20.70 6.67 -16.45
C ASP A 97 19.56 5.75 -16.01
N TRP A 98 19.35 5.62 -14.69
CA TRP A 98 18.23 4.86 -14.16
C TRP A 98 16.89 5.51 -14.52
N GLU A 99 16.76 6.84 -14.39
CA GLU A 99 15.56 7.57 -14.82
C GLU A 99 15.26 7.36 -16.30
N ASP A 100 16.29 7.50 -17.13
CA ASP A 100 16.22 7.31 -18.56
C ASP A 100 15.77 5.90 -18.90
N TRP A 101 16.39 4.88 -18.32
CA TRP A 101 15.99 3.49 -18.54
C TRP A 101 14.56 3.21 -18.06
N ARG A 102 14.17 3.75 -16.90
CA ARG A 102 12.83 3.55 -16.33
C ARG A 102 11.73 4.20 -17.16
N ARG A 103 11.99 5.31 -17.82
CA ARG A 103 10.96 6.11 -18.50
C ARG A 103 10.99 6.03 -20.01
N ARG A 104 12.17 5.88 -20.60
CA ARG A 104 12.41 6.03 -22.06
C ARG A 104 13.24 4.89 -22.66
N GLY A 105 13.95 4.11 -21.83
CA GLY A 105 14.84 3.06 -22.28
C GLY A 105 14.14 2.00 -23.11
N GLN A 106 14.58 1.83 -24.36
CA GLN A 106 14.01 0.84 -25.29
C GLN A 106 14.18 -0.60 -24.79
N ALA A 107 15.22 -0.85 -23.98
CA ALA A 107 15.49 -2.14 -23.35
C ALA A 107 14.57 -2.43 -22.15
N ASN A 108 13.80 -1.45 -21.65
CA ASN A 108 12.83 -1.67 -20.59
C ASN A 108 11.47 -2.04 -21.22
N PRO A 109 11.00 -3.30 -21.09
CA PRO A 109 9.74 -3.72 -21.69
C PRO A 109 8.51 -3.06 -21.05
N ALA A 110 8.66 -2.44 -19.89
CA ALA A 110 7.60 -1.74 -19.17
C ALA A 110 8.08 -0.36 -18.65
N PRO A 111 8.15 0.65 -19.52
CA PRO A 111 8.40 2.03 -19.11
C PRO A 111 7.34 2.51 -18.11
N VAL A 112 7.74 3.40 -17.20
CA VAL A 112 6.83 3.90 -16.17
C VAL A 112 6.46 5.38 -16.32
N GLU A 113 5.20 5.67 -15.98
CA GLU A 113 4.69 7.04 -15.91
C GLU A 113 5.29 7.82 -14.73
N GLY A 114 5.23 9.16 -14.81
CA GLY A 114 5.76 10.08 -13.79
C GLY A 114 5.31 9.78 -12.35
N GLY A 115 4.09 9.30 -12.13
CA GLY A 115 3.61 8.95 -10.79
C GLY A 115 4.34 7.76 -10.15
N THR A 116 4.74 6.77 -10.95
CA THR A 116 5.55 5.65 -10.46
C THR A 116 7.00 6.08 -10.28
N TRP A 117 7.54 6.83 -11.24
CA TRP A 117 8.89 7.37 -11.15
C TRP A 117 9.07 8.29 -9.92
N GLY A 118 8.17 9.24 -9.68
CA GLY A 118 8.28 10.17 -8.55
C GLY A 118 8.26 9.45 -7.20
N LYS A 119 7.57 8.30 -7.11
CA LYS A 119 7.61 7.44 -5.92
C LYS A 119 8.97 6.75 -5.77
N GLU A 120 9.52 6.25 -6.87
CA GLU A 120 10.83 5.63 -6.95
C GLU A 120 11.95 6.62 -6.58
N GLN A 121 12.02 7.77 -7.26
CA GLN A 121 12.91 8.88 -6.93
C GLN A 121 12.77 9.31 -5.46
N GLY A 122 11.54 9.51 -4.97
CA GLY A 122 11.30 9.88 -3.57
C GLY A 122 11.79 8.81 -2.58
N SER A 123 11.70 7.54 -2.94
CA SER A 123 12.23 6.45 -2.11
C SER A 123 13.76 6.49 -2.06
N LEU A 124 14.43 6.63 -3.20
CA LEU A 124 15.89 6.68 -3.31
C LEU A 124 16.44 7.90 -2.57
N LYS A 125 15.81 9.07 -2.76
CA LYS A 125 16.17 10.30 -2.06
C LYS A 125 16.10 10.14 -0.54
N LEU A 126 15.13 9.39 -0.03
CA LEU A 126 15.05 9.07 1.40
C LEU A 126 16.21 8.17 1.85
N LEU A 127 16.49 7.10 1.09
CA LEU A 127 17.53 6.13 1.46
C LEU A 127 18.92 6.78 1.47
N TYR A 128 19.30 7.42 0.37
CA TYR A 128 20.60 8.08 0.26
C TYR A 128 20.71 9.31 1.16
N GLY A 129 19.60 9.99 1.46
CA GLY A 129 19.59 11.04 2.47
C GLY A 129 19.97 10.51 3.86
N ILE A 130 19.46 9.33 4.24
CA ILE A 130 19.86 8.66 5.48
C ILE A 130 21.31 8.18 5.41
N ALA A 131 21.74 7.60 4.29
CA ALA A 131 23.09 7.10 4.11
C ALA A 131 24.14 8.22 4.21
N ALA A 132 23.88 9.37 3.56
CA ALA A 132 24.75 10.55 3.63
C ALA A 132 24.82 11.12 5.05
N GLN A 133 23.68 11.23 5.75
CA GLN A 133 23.63 11.64 7.15
C GLN A 133 24.46 10.74 8.09
N ARG A 134 24.69 9.49 7.69
CA ARG A 134 25.48 8.50 8.45
C ARG A 134 26.92 8.38 7.95
N GLY A 135 27.32 9.14 6.94
CA GLY A 135 28.66 9.07 6.35
C GLY A 135 28.94 7.78 5.58
N LEU A 136 27.89 7.03 5.18
CA LEU A 136 28.03 5.81 4.37
C LEU A 136 28.27 6.11 2.89
N VAL A 137 27.83 7.29 2.44
CA VAL A 137 28.08 7.86 1.12
C VAL A 137 28.47 9.33 1.31
N PRO A 138 29.27 9.93 0.41
CA PRO A 138 29.72 11.31 0.56
C PRO A 138 28.57 12.33 0.44
N ALA A 139 27.58 12.04 -0.42
CA ALA A 139 26.42 12.89 -0.66
C ALA A 139 25.23 12.05 -1.16
N ASN A 140 24.06 12.67 -1.30
CA ASN A 140 22.89 12.02 -1.89
C ASN A 140 22.92 12.18 -3.41
N PRO A 141 23.09 11.10 -4.20
CA PRO A 141 23.18 11.17 -5.66
C PRO A 141 21.83 11.50 -6.34
N VAL A 142 20.73 11.52 -5.60
CA VAL A 142 19.40 11.80 -6.16
C VAL A 142 19.16 13.31 -6.24
N THR A 143 19.79 13.95 -7.22
CA THR A 143 19.74 15.40 -7.47
C THR A 143 18.70 15.83 -8.50
N LEU A 144 18.19 14.87 -9.29
CA LEU A 144 17.13 15.08 -10.28
C LEU A 144 15.94 15.90 -9.71
N ALA A 145 15.39 16.75 -10.57
CA ALA A 145 14.15 17.47 -10.27
C ALA A 145 12.97 16.51 -10.10
N SER A 146 11.95 16.92 -9.34
CA SER A 146 10.73 16.11 -9.23
C SER A 146 9.99 16.06 -10.58
N PRO A 147 9.43 14.91 -10.99
CA PRO A 147 8.71 14.79 -12.25
C PRO A 147 7.52 15.75 -12.31
N SER A 148 7.37 16.45 -13.44
CA SER A 148 6.29 17.39 -13.69
C SER A 148 5.01 16.72 -14.22
N ASP A 149 5.10 15.49 -14.72
CA ASP A 149 4.02 14.69 -15.32
C ASP A 149 3.31 13.75 -14.32
N VAL A 150 3.44 14.01 -13.01
CA VAL A 150 2.70 13.29 -11.98
C VAL A 150 1.23 13.71 -12.04
N LYS A 151 0.38 12.86 -12.64
CA LYS A 151 -1.07 13.08 -12.68
C LYS A 151 -1.63 13.20 -11.26
N THR A 152 -2.16 14.37 -10.92
CA THR A 152 -2.96 14.60 -9.71
C THR A 152 -4.36 14.01 -9.93
N SER A 153 -4.50 12.70 -9.73
CA SER A 153 -5.77 11.94 -9.70
C SER A 153 -6.88 12.42 -10.66
N ASP A 154 -7.05 11.76 -11.81
CA ASP A 154 -8.23 11.94 -12.69
C ASP A 154 -9.45 11.19 -12.10
N VAL A 155 -10.02 11.75 -11.03
CA VAL A 155 -11.21 11.16 -10.39
C VAL A 155 -12.45 11.59 -11.15
N LYS A 156 -12.96 10.69 -11.99
CA LYS A 156 -14.30 10.84 -12.58
C LYS A 156 -15.36 10.57 -11.53
N TRP A 157 -16.06 11.62 -11.09
CA TRP A 157 -17.11 11.51 -10.09
C TRP A 157 -18.30 10.73 -10.63
N LEU A 158 -18.78 9.76 -9.86
CA LEU A 158 -19.96 8.99 -10.18
C LEU A 158 -21.21 9.75 -9.71
N SER A 159 -22.10 10.13 -10.63
CA SER A 159 -23.36 10.76 -10.24
C SER A 159 -24.20 9.80 -9.39
N PRO A 160 -25.08 10.30 -8.50
CA PRO A 160 -25.93 9.43 -7.68
C PRO A 160 -26.78 8.46 -8.51
N ARG A 161 -27.20 8.86 -9.72
CA ARG A 161 -27.92 7.98 -10.65
C ARG A 161 -27.01 6.89 -11.22
N ALA A 162 -25.80 7.24 -11.65
CA ALA A 162 -24.83 6.28 -12.18
C ALA A 162 -24.39 5.28 -11.11
N PHE A 163 -24.21 5.72 -9.87
CA PHE A 163 -23.94 4.84 -8.72
C PHE A 163 -25.08 3.84 -8.52
N ARG A 164 -26.33 4.30 -8.45
CA ARG A 164 -27.49 3.41 -8.30
C ARG A 164 -27.60 2.41 -9.43
N LEU A 165 -27.35 2.83 -10.68
CA LEU A 165 -27.38 1.93 -11.83
C LEU A 165 -26.29 0.85 -11.72
N TRP A 166 -25.03 1.25 -11.49
CA TRP A 166 -23.92 0.32 -11.31
C TRP A 166 -24.16 -0.64 -10.14
N ARG A 167 -24.64 -0.14 -9.01
CA ARG A 167 -24.95 -0.95 -7.83
C ARG A 167 -26.08 -1.94 -8.12
N ASN A 168 -27.18 -1.51 -8.73
CA ASN A 168 -28.34 -2.37 -9.01
C ASN A 168 -28.01 -3.44 -10.05
N VAL A 169 -27.36 -3.05 -11.14
CA VAL A 169 -27.10 -3.95 -12.26
C VAL A 169 -25.86 -4.80 -12.01
N GLY A 170 -24.74 -4.16 -11.65
CA GLY A 170 -23.45 -4.82 -11.50
C GLY A 170 -23.27 -5.61 -10.21
N LEU A 171 -23.94 -5.23 -9.11
CA LEU A 171 -23.86 -5.95 -7.83
C LEU A 171 -25.21 -6.57 -7.43
N GLY A 172 -26.32 -5.95 -7.84
CA GLY A 172 -27.68 -6.30 -7.47
C GLY A 172 -28.33 -7.40 -8.30
N GLY A 173 -27.76 -7.75 -9.45
CA GLY A 173 -28.38 -8.73 -10.37
C GLY A 173 -29.71 -8.25 -10.96
N MET A 174 -29.85 -6.94 -11.14
CA MET A 174 -31.04 -6.32 -11.75
C MET A 174 -30.76 -5.95 -13.20
N LEU A 175 -31.77 -5.98 -14.06
CA LEU A 175 -31.72 -5.33 -15.37
C LEU A 175 -31.71 -3.80 -15.20
N PRO A 176 -31.24 -3.03 -16.22
CA PRO A 176 -31.28 -1.55 -16.19
C PRO A 176 -32.68 -0.96 -15.95
N GLY A 177 -33.73 -1.69 -16.34
CA GLY A 177 -35.13 -1.35 -16.09
C GLY A 177 -35.60 -1.58 -14.65
N GLY A 178 -34.79 -2.20 -13.79
CA GLY A 178 -35.11 -2.46 -12.39
C GLY A 178 -35.89 -3.76 -12.12
N LEU A 179 -35.98 -4.65 -13.11
CA LEU A 179 -36.46 -6.02 -12.93
C LEU A 179 -35.30 -6.94 -12.52
N GLU A 180 -35.61 -8.07 -11.89
CA GLU A 180 -34.60 -9.10 -11.59
C GLU A 180 -34.08 -9.71 -12.90
N ASP A 181 -32.78 -10.00 -12.95
CA ASP A 181 -32.14 -10.70 -14.07
C ASP A 181 -32.08 -12.20 -13.76
N GLU A 182 -32.94 -13.00 -14.41
CA GLU A 182 -33.01 -14.46 -14.22
C GLU A 182 -31.72 -15.20 -14.64
N ALA A 183 -30.93 -14.60 -15.52
CA ALA A 183 -29.64 -15.13 -15.95
C ALA A 183 -28.51 -14.83 -14.96
N TRP A 184 -28.74 -13.93 -13.99
CA TRP A 184 -27.75 -13.57 -13.00
C TRP A 184 -27.42 -14.75 -12.07
N ARG A 185 -26.12 -14.95 -11.83
CA ARG A 185 -25.60 -16.05 -10.98
C ARG A 185 -24.74 -15.55 -9.81
N GLY A 186 -24.70 -14.24 -9.57
CA GLY A 186 -23.81 -13.64 -8.57
C GLY A 186 -24.15 -14.01 -7.12
N ARG A 187 -23.13 -14.22 -6.29
CA ARG A 187 -23.23 -14.38 -4.82
C ARG A 187 -22.09 -13.63 -4.13
N PRO A 188 -22.31 -12.91 -3.01
CA PRO A 188 -23.56 -12.64 -2.29
C PRO A 188 -24.06 -11.18 -2.52
N VAL A 189 -25.12 -11.04 -3.32
CA VAL A 189 -25.74 -9.76 -3.72
C VAL A 189 -26.02 -8.82 -2.55
N GLY A 190 -26.64 -9.33 -1.48
CA GLY A 190 -26.98 -8.52 -0.31
C GLY A 190 -25.76 -7.92 0.40
N ARG A 191 -24.66 -8.69 0.48
CA ARG A 191 -23.40 -8.22 1.07
C ARG A 191 -22.78 -7.14 0.21
N ASP A 192 -22.63 -7.40 -1.08
CA ASP A 192 -21.87 -6.53 -1.98
C ASP A 192 -22.60 -5.19 -2.19
N THR A 193 -23.94 -5.24 -2.30
CA THR A 193 -24.76 -4.02 -2.35
C THR A 193 -24.73 -3.24 -1.03
N ALA A 194 -24.79 -3.89 0.12
CA ALA A 194 -24.69 -3.23 1.43
C ALA A 194 -23.31 -2.59 1.65
N VAL A 195 -22.23 -3.28 1.26
CA VAL A 195 -20.87 -2.73 1.30
C VAL A 195 -20.75 -1.53 0.36
N ALA A 196 -21.26 -1.62 -0.86
CA ALA A 196 -21.24 -0.50 -1.80
C ALA A 196 -22.01 0.73 -1.27
N ASP A 197 -23.20 0.53 -0.70
CA ASP A 197 -24.01 1.61 -0.12
C ASP A 197 -23.33 2.24 1.11
N LEU A 198 -22.69 1.45 1.96
CA LEU A 198 -21.87 1.93 3.08
C LEU A 198 -20.70 2.77 2.57
N MET A 199 -19.91 2.26 1.63
CA MET A 199 -18.73 2.94 1.10
C MET A 199 -19.09 4.25 0.39
N TYR A 200 -20.15 4.25 -0.41
CA TYR A 200 -20.61 5.44 -1.14
C TYR A 200 -21.15 6.52 -0.20
N SER A 201 -21.91 6.14 0.83
CA SER A 201 -22.54 7.12 1.72
C SER A 201 -21.62 7.63 2.84
N SER A 202 -20.62 6.83 3.24
CA SER A 202 -19.69 7.20 4.32
C SER A 202 -18.43 7.92 3.85
N GLY A 203 -18.04 7.76 2.59
CA GLY A 203 -16.78 8.29 2.06
C GLY A 203 -15.53 7.64 2.68
N LEU A 204 -15.68 6.50 3.35
CA LEU A 204 -14.55 5.75 3.93
C LEU A 204 -13.59 5.30 2.84
N ARG A 205 -12.29 5.23 3.17
CA ARG A 205 -11.33 4.51 2.31
C ARG A 205 -11.68 3.03 2.31
N ARG A 206 -11.43 2.35 1.18
CA ARG A 206 -11.66 0.89 1.05
C ARG A 206 -11.09 0.07 2.21
N ARG A 207 -9.89 0.42 2.70
CA ARG A 207 -9.27 -0.25 3.86
C ARG A 207 -10.03 0.02 5.17
N GLU A 208 -10.50 1.24 5.38
CA GLU A 208 -11.23 1.64 6.58
C GLU A 208 -12.59 0.92 6.62
N GLY A 209 -13.38 0.99 5.54
CA GLY A 209 -14.68 0.30 5.49
C GLY A 209 -14.59 -1.23 5.48
N GLY A 210 -13.54 -1.80 4.88
CA GLY A 210 -13.31 -3.25 4.84
C GLY A 210 -12.81 -3.86 6.14
N THR A 211 -12.53 -3.06 7.17
CA THR A 211 -12.03 -3.52 8.48
C THR A 211 -12.98 -3.21 9.63
N LEU A 212 -14.17 -2.68 9.33
CA LEU A 212 -15.19 -2.41 10.34
C LEU A 212 -15.66 -3.70 11.02
N LEU A 213 -15.72 -3.66 12.34
CA LEU A 213 -16.28 -4.72 13.18
C LEU A 213 -17.76 -4.46 13.46
N LEU A 214 -18.50 -5.52 13.78
CA LEU A 214 -19.93 -5.40 14.13
C LEU A 214 -20.15 -4.47 15.33
N CYS A 215 -19.23 -4.45 16.30
CA CYS A 215 -19.29 -3.56 17.46
C CYS A 215 -18.99 -2.08 17.14
N GLU A 216 -18.40 -1.79 15.98
CA GLU A 216 -18.16 -0.41 15.51
C GLU A 216 -19.35 0.14 14.71
N LEU A 217 -20.32 -0.73 14.36
CA LEU A 217 -21.55 -0.33 13.72
C LEU A 217 -22.56 0.19 14.75
N PRO A 218 -23.23 1.31 14.46
CA PRO A 218 -24.23 1.88 15.35
C PRO A 218 -25.48 0.99 15.42
N VAL A 219 -26.15 0.99 16.56
CA VAL A 219 -27.48 0.36 16.68
C VAL A 219 -28.46 1.11 15.80
N LEU A 220 -29.12 0.39 14.90
CA LEU A 220 -30.05 0.99 13.95
C LEU A 220 -31.38 1.34 14.64
N GLY A 221 -31.85 2.56 14.43
CA GLY A 221 -33.12 3.08 14.94
C GLY A 221 -33.95 3.72 13.84
N ARG A 222 -34.59 4.86 14.14
CA ARG A 222 -35.43 5.61 13.18
C ARG A 222 -34.70 6.68 12.36
N ARG A 223 -33.40 6.88 12.60
CA ARG A 223 -32.60 7.91 11.91
C ARG A 223 -32.25 7.47 10.48
N ASN A 224 -31.98 8.45 9.63
CA ASN A 224 -31.50 8.25 8.25
C ASN A 224 -29.98 8.23 8.16
N TYR A 225 -29.30 8.83 9.15
CA TYR A 225 -27.86 8.93 9.23
C TYR A 225 -27.38 8.40 10.57
N TYR A 226 -26.28 7.66 10.54
CA TYR A 226 -25.63 7.16 11.74
C TYR A 226 -24.15 7.45 11.71
N ALA A 227 -23.63 7.85 12.86
CA ALA A 227 -22.21 8.02 13.07
C ALA A 227 -21.58 6.69 13.50
N GLY A 228 -20.41 6.39 12.93
CA GLY A 228 -19.55 5.28 13.35
C GLY A 228 -18.13 5.79 13.58
N ARG A 229 -17.30 5.02 14.28
CA ARG A 229 -15.91 5.39 14.56
C ARG A 229 -14.96 4.49 13.79
N VAL A 230 -13.98 5.09 13.13
CA VAL A 230 -12.85 4.37 12.54
C VAL A 230 -11.73 4.31 13.57
N GLY A 231 -11.26 3.08 13.88
CA GLY A 231 -10.10 2.87 14.73
C GLY A 231 -8.81 3.47 14.15
N GLN A 232 -7.92 3.95 15.02
CA GLN A 232 -6.65 4.56 14.59
C GLN A 232 -5.77 3.59 13.79
N GLY A 233 -5.81 2.29 14.09
CA GLY A 233 -4.97 1.28 13.42
C GLY A 233 -5.26 1.09 11.92
N VAL A 234 -6.42 1.55 11.44
CA VAL A 234 -6.83 1.42 10.03
C VAL A 234 -6.91 2.77 9.31
N ALA A 235 -6.94 3.88 10.06
CA ALA A 235 -6.92 5.24 9.53
C ALA A 235 -5.51 5.70 9.18
N LYS A 236 -5.38 6.57 8.16
CA LYS A 236 -4.07 7.09 7.70
C LYS A 236 -3.35 7.97 8.73
N ARG A 237 -4.07 8.62 9.65
CA ARG A 237 -3.50 9.60 10.60
C ARG A 237 -4.00 9.37 12.02
N ALA A 238 -5.30 9.55 12.24
CA ALA A 238 -5.95 9.39 13.53
C ALA A 238 -7.32 8.72 13.33
N GLY A 239 -7.83 8.06 14.37
CA GLY A 239 -9.21 7.60 14.37
C GLY A 239 -10.16 8.78 14.26
N TYR A 240 -11.23 8.62 13.48
CA TYR A 240 -12.18 9.69 13.20
C TYR A 240 -13.61 9.14 13.10
N THR A 241 -14.59 10.03 13.20
CA THR A 241 -16.01 9.68 13.07
C THR A 241 -16.44 9.83 11.62
N PHE A 242 -17.10 8.81 11.07
CA PHE A 242 -17.76 8.88 9.77
C PHE A 242 -19.27 8.90 9.95
N THR A 243 -20.00 9.37 8.95
CA THR A 243 -21.46 9.32 8.92
C THR A 243 -21.91 8.52 7.71
N SER A 244 -22.73 7.50 7.90
CA SER A 244 -23.31 6.71 6.81
C SER A 244 -24.81 6.95 6.72
N ALA A 245 -25.33 7.05 5.51
CA ALA A 245 -26.77 7.03 5.27
C ALA A 245 -27.26 5.58 5.22
N ILE A 246 -28.41 5.30 5.82
CA ILE A 246 -29.06 3.99 5.70
C ILE A 246 -30.23 4.11 4.77
N ARG A 247 -30.18 3.32 3.70
CA ARG A 247 -31.29 3.18 2.78
C ARG A 247 -32.18 2.05 3.27
N ARG A 248 -33.40 2.39 3.70
CA ARG A 248 -34.43 1.38 3.96
C ARG A 248 -34.90 0.87 2.60
N SER A 249 -34.91 -0.45 2.42
CA SER A 249 -35.70 -1.03 1.35
C SER A 249 -37.16 -0.69 1.62
N SER A 250 -37.80 0.01 0.69
CA SER A 250 -39.25 0.03 0.63
C SER A 250 -39.66 -1.37 0.20
N THR A 251 -39.88 -2.27 1.15
CA THR A 251 -40.63 -3.48 0.88
C THR A 251 -42.01 -2.99 0.46
N SER A 252 -42.34 -3.05 -0.83
CA SER A 252 -43.73 -2.92 -1.24
C SER A 252 -44.47 -4.02 -0.50
N ARG A 253 -45.33 -3.64 0.45
CA ARG A 253 -46.39 -4.53 0.89
C ARG A 253 -47.18 -4.83 -0.38
N ALA A 254 -47.03 -6.04 -0.90
CA ALA A 254 -48.06 -6.63 -1.75
C ALA A 254 -49.29 -6.77 -0.84
N THR A 255 -50.13 -5.75 -0.83
CA THR A 255 -51.48 -5.81 -0.27
C THR A 255 -52.40 -6.40 -1.33
N GLY A 256 -53.05 -7.50 -0.97
CA GLY A 256 -54.37 -7.91 -1.46
C GLY A 256 -54.38 -8.57 -2.82
#